data_AF-A0A7Y0R1K3-F1
#
_entry.id   AF-A0A7Y0R1K3-F1
#
_cell.length_a   1.000
_cell.length_b   1.000
_cell.length_c   1.000
_cell.angle_alpha   90.00
_cell.angle_beta   90.00
_cell.angle_gamma   90.00
#
_symmetry.space_group_name_H-M   'P 1'
#
loop_
_entity.id
_entity.type
_entity.pdbx_description
1 polymer ?
#
loop_
_entity_poly.entity_id
_entity_poly.type
_entity_poly.pdbx_seq_one_letter_code
_entity_poly.pdbx_strand_id
1 'polypeptide(L)'
;MMWLAKSKASTPLLDTSQTPEWSVLFEQLAEQAQDQRLKRYYSTPMVNGDTPLKEVPFVSVDFETTGLNAEDDAILTIGLVPFTIDRVQCSGSAHWIVNPNRELNEESVVIHGITDSEVKNAPQLTQILGEILDALAGKVVLVHYKNIERQFFYNAL
;
A
#
# COMPACT_ATOMS: atom_id res chain seq x y z
N MET A 1 -15.40 -43.57 29.92
CA MET A 1 -14.79 -44.07 28.67
C MET A 1 -14.43 -42.84 27.83
N MET A 2 -13.14 -42.52 27.80
CA MET A 2 -12.57 -41.26 27.32
C MET A 2 -12.29 -41.38 25.81
N TRP A 3 -12.99 -40.61 24.98
CA TRP A 3 -12.72 -40.53 23.54
C TRP A 3 -11.66 -39.46 23.29
N LEU A 4 -10.42 -39.89 23.06
CA LEU A 4 -9.34 -39.04 22.53
C LEU A 4 -9.59 -38.82 21.03
N ALA A 5 -10.09 -37.65 20.66
CA ALA A 5 -10.06 -37.21 19.27
C ALA A 5 -8.61 -36.97 18.85
N LYS A 6 -8.10 -37.76 17.90
CA LYS A 6 -6.80 -37.54 17.27
C LYS A 6 -6.81 -36.15 16.63
N SER A 7 -5.90 -35.26 17.03
CA SER A 7 -5.72 -33.98 16.36
C SER A 7 -5.29 -34.24 14.92
N LYS A 8 -6.14 -33.88 13.96
CA LYS A 8 -5.70 -33.75 12.57
C LYS A 8 -4.66 -32.64 12.53
N ALA A 9 -3.43 -32.97 12.17
CA ALA A 9 -2.44 -31.97 11.82
C ALA A 9 -3.03 -31.09 10.72
N SER A 10 -3.17 -29.79 10.99
CA SER A 10 -3.67 -28.81 10.04
C SER A 10 -2.63 -28.65 8.93
N THR A 11 -2.96 -29.10 7.72
CA THR A 11 -2.20 -28.70 6.54
C THR A 11 -2.21 -27.17 6.47
N PRO A 12 -1.06 -26.49 6.35
CA PRO A 12 -1.04 -25.04 6.22
C PRO A 12 -1.86 -24.65 4.99
N LEU A 13 -2.80 -23.71 5.16
CA LEU A 13 -3.66 -23.21 4.08
C LEU A 13 -2.87 -22.40 3.03
N LEU A 14 -1.63 -22.02 3.34
CA LEU A 14 -0.73 -21.22 2.51
C LEU A 14 0.68 -21.80 2.60
N ASP A 15 1.32 -22.01 1.45
CA ASP A 15 2.76 -22.28 1.39
C ASP A 15 3.52 -20.96 1.54
N THR A 16 4.08 -20.73 2.73
CA THR A 16 4.87 -19.54 3.05
C THR A 16 6.37 -19.77 2.85
N SER A 17 6.81 -20.90 2.28
CA SER A 17 8.24 -21.23 2.12
C SER A 17 9.02 -20.21 1.27
N GLN A 18 8.32 -19.44 0.43
CA GLN A 18 8.90 -18.34 -0.36
C GLN A 18 8.66 -16.94 0.24
N THR A 19 8.05 -16.85 1.41
CA THR A 19 7.87 -15.55 2.08
C THR A 19 9.21 -15.12 2.66
N PRO A 20 9.76 -13.96 2.25
CA PRO A 20 11.01 -13.48 2.83
C PRO A 20 10.82 -13.18 4.32
N GLU A 21 11.89 -13.28 5.09
CA GLU A 21 11.97 -12.67 6.41
C GLU A 21 11.88 -11.15 6.24
N TRP A 22 10.70 -10.58 6.48
CA TRP A 22 10.39 -9.18 6.14
C TRP A 22 11.32 -8.19 6.83
N SER A 23 11.74 -8.46 8.06
CA SER A 23 12.72 -7.64 8.79
C SER A 23 14.06 -7.55 8.05
N VAL A 24 14.62 -8.70 7.66
CA VAL A 24 15.88 -8.79 6.92
C VAL A 24 15.76 -8.13 5.55
N LEU A 25 14.65 -8.35 4.85
CA LEU A 25 14.41 -7.70 3.55
C LEU A 25 14.32 -6.17 3.69
N PHE A 26 13.62 -5.66 4.70
CA PHE A 26 13.50 -4.22 4.95
C PHE A 26 14.84 -3.57 5.29
N GLU A 27 15.68 -4.23 6.09
CA GLU A 27 17.04 -3.77 6.36
C GLU A 27 17.86 -3.65 5.07
N GLN A 28 17.84 -4.68 4.22
CA GLN A 28 18.54 -4.65 2.92
C GLN A 28 18.02 -3.54 2.00
N LEU A 29 16.70 -3.35 1.93
CA LEU A 29 16.09 -2.30 1.12
C LEU A 29 16.42 -0.90 1.65
N ALA A 30 16.51 -0.72 2.98
CA ALA A 30 16.94 0.53 3.59
C ALA A 30 18.39 0.88 3.25
N GLU A 31 19.29 -0.09 3.22
CA GLU A 31 20.70 0.10 2.83
C GLU A 31 20.85 0.44 1.35
N GLN A 32 20.07 -0.20 0.48
CA GLN A 32 20.15 -0.05 -0.98
C GLN A 32 19.42 1.18 -1.50
N ALA A 33 18.37 1.64 -0.82
CA ALA A 33 17.58 2.79 -1.22
C ALA A 33 18.46 4.02 -1.42
N GLN A 34 18.28 4.74 -2.53
CA GLN A 34 18.97 6.01 -2.76
C GLN A 34 18.13 7.20 -2.29
N ASP A 35 16.81 7.11 -2.43
CA ASP A 35 15.86 8.11 -1.96
C ASP A 35 15.72 8.10 -0.43
N GLN A 36 15.85 9.26 0.21
CA GLN A 36 15.78 9.41 1.66
C GLN A 36 14.39 9.03 2.23
N ARG A 37 13.32 9.22 1.46
CA ARG A 37 11.95 8.85 1.85
C ARG A 37 11.83 7.33 1.92
N LEU A 38 12.40 6.62 0.95
CA LEU A 38 12.46 5.16 0.96
C LEU A 38 13.34 4.63 2.10
N LYS A 39 14.50 5.26 2.33
CA LYS A 39 15.34 4.89 3.49
C LYS A 39 14.55 4.97 4.79
N ARG A 40 13.84 6.08 5.01
CA ARG A 40 13.00 6.27 6.20
C ARG A 40 11.87 5.25 6.28
N TYR A 41 11.19 4.97 5.17
CA TYR A 41 10.14 3.97 5.08
C TYR A 41 10.65 2.58 5.47
N TYR A 42 11.72 2.11 4.84
CA TYR A 42 12.30 0.79 5.11
C TYR A 42 13.00 0.68 6.47
N SER A 43 13.49 1.79 7.03
CA SER A 43 14.07 1.81 8.39
C SER A 43 13.03 1.66 9.49
N THR A 44 11.73 1.79 9.17
CA THR A 44 10.66 1.56 10.14
C THR A 44 10.45 0.05 10.30
N PRO A 45 10.56 -0.51 11.52
CA PRO A 45 10.40 -1.95 11.72
C PRO A 45 9.04 -2.44 11.21
N MET A 46 9.07 -3.54 10.46
CA MET A 46 7.87 -4.22 9.99
C MET A 46 7.44 -5.29 11.01
N VAL A 47 6.15 -5.61 11.04
CA VAL A 47 5.64 -6.72 11.86
C VAL A 47 6.28 -8.05 11.45
N ASN A 48 6.58 -8.90 12.44
CA ASN A 48 7.10 -10.24 12.18
C ASN A 48 5.99 -11.16 11.66
N GLY A 49 6.36 -12.19 10.89
CA GLY A 49 5.41 -13.14 10.30
C GLY A 49 4.63 -13.98 11.33
N ASP A 50 5.10 -14.06 12.57
CA ASP A 50 4.45 -14.75 13.69
C ASP A 50 3.58 -13.82 14.56
N THR A 51 3.51 -12.53 14.23
CA THR A 51 2.67 -11.55 14.95
C THR A 51 1.20 -11.95 14.82
N PRO A 52 0.45 -12.12 15.93
CA PRO A 52 -0.98 -12.40 15.86
C PRO A 52 -1.73 -11.30 15.09
N LEU A 53 -2.64 -11.66 14.19
CA LEU A 53 -3.34 -10.68 13.32
C LEU A 53 -4.02 -9.53 14.11
N LYS A 54 -4.53 -9.81 15.31
CA LYS A 54 -5.15 -8.80 16.20
C LYS A 54 -4.16 -7.71 16.67
N GLU A 55 -2.85 -7.99 16.62
CA GLU A 55 -1.76 -7.09 17.02
C GLU A 55 -1.10 -6.43 15.79
N VAL A 56 -1.50 -6.81 14.58
CA VAL A 56 -0.98 -6.23 13.35
C VAL A 56 -1.69 -4.91 13.04
N PRO A 57 -0.95 -3.79 12.86
CA PRO A 57 -1.51 -2.57 12.30
C PRO A 57 -1.62 -2.70 10.78
N PHE A 58 -2.81 -2.39 10.26
CA PHE A 58 -3.07 -2.42 8.82
C PHE A 58 -3.38 -1.03 8.29
N VAL A 59 -3.22 -0.88 6.98
CA VAL A 59 -3.69 0.28 6.23
C VAL A 59 -4.27 -0.21 4.90
N SER A 60 -5.52 0.12 4.62
CA SER A 60 -6.10 -0.11 3.30
C SER A 60 -5.69 1.05 2.40
N VAL A 61 -5.30 0.75 1.17
CA VAL A 61 -4.90 1.74 0.15
C VAL A 61 -5.69 1.48 -1.12
N ASP A 62 -6.09 2.55 -1.77
CA ASP A 62 -6.81 2.52 -3.05
C ASP A 62 -6.38 3.72 -3.92
N PHE A 63 -6.30 3.51 -5.23
CA PHE A 63 -5.86 4.53 -6.19
C PHE A 63 -6.90 4.70 -7.29
N GLU A 64 -7.06 5.95 -7.73
CA GLU A 64 -7.64 6.24 -9.05
C GLU A 64 -6.52 6.63 -10.00
N THR A 65 -6.58 6.14 -11.23
CA THR A 65 -5.52 6.28 -12.24
C THR A 65 -6.10 6.67 -13.60
N THR A 66 -5.26 7.22 -14.48
CA THR A 66 -5.69 7.55 -15.86
C THR A 66 -6.01 6.32 -16.70
N GLY A 67 -5.56 5.14 -16.26
CA GLY A 67 -5.70 3.85 -16.92
C GLY A 67 -5.02 2.75 -16.10
N LEU A 68 -4.85 1.56 -16.68
CA LEU A 68 -4.41 0.36 -15.94
C LEU A 68 -2.91 0.02 -16.15
N ASN A 69 -2.19 0.74 -17.00
CA ASN A 69 -0.78 0.46 -17.30
C ASN A 69 0.15 1.44 -16.57
N ALA A 70 0.81 1.02 -15.50
CA ALA A 70 1.72 1.89 -14.74
C ALA A 70 2.92 2.45 -15.53
N GLU A 71 3.26 1.91 -16.71
CA GLU A 71 4.30 2.47 -17.58
C GLU A 71 3.81 3.72 -18.33
N ASP A 72 2.54 3.72 -18.74
CA ASP A 72 1.96 4.76 -19.58
C ASP A 72 0.99 5.67 -18.82
N ASP A 73 0.41 5.21 -17.73
CA ASP A 73 -0.63 5.88 -16.94
C ASP A 73 -0.07 6.56 -15.70
N ALA A 74 -0.88 7.41 -15.06
CA ALA A 74 -0.53 8.08 -13.81
C ALA A 74 -1.59 7.91 -12.73
N ILE A 75 -1.16 8.04 -11.48
CA ILE A 75 -2.03 8.17 -10.32
C ILE A 75 -2.68 9.56 -10.32
N LEU A 76 -3.99 9.60 -10.08
CA LEU A 76 -4.80 10.80 -9.90
C LEU A 76 -5.19 11.03 -8.45
N THR A 77 -5.51 9.97 -7.71
CA THR A 77 -5.75 10.05 -6.27
C THR A 77 -5.16 8.88 -5.54
N ILE A 78 -4.88 9.11 -4.27
CA ILE A 78 -4.47 8.08 -3.31
C ILE A 78 -5.35 8.23 -2.09
N GLY A 79 -6.13 7.21 -1.78
CA GLY A 79 -6.88 7.10 -0.54
C GLY A 79 -6.25 6.06 0.38
N LEU A 80 -6.22 6.34 1.69
CA LEU A 80 -5.89 5.33 2.68
C LEU A 80 -6.73 5.41 3.95
N VAL A 81 -6.90 4.27 4.59
CA VAL A 81 -7.60 4.16 5.89
C VAL A 81 -6.86 3.15 6.79
N PRO A 82 -6.32 3.58 7.94
CA PRO A 82 -5.74 2.67 8.91
C PRO A 82 -6.82 1.85 9.62
N PHE A 83 -6.51 0.61 9.97
CA PHE A 83 -7.41 -0.26 10.71
C PHE A 83 -6.66 -1.34 11.51
N THR A 84 -7.37 -1.92 12.46
CA THR A 84 -7.01 -3.19 13.11
C THR A 84 -8.12 -4.20 12.84
N ILE A 85 -7.92 -5.47 13.22
CA ILE A 85 -8.98 -6.50 13.13
C ILE A 85 -10.27 -6.07 13.84
N ASP A 86 -10.17 -5.28 14.91
CA ASP A 86 -11.32 -4.89 15.71
C ASP A 86 -12.02 -3.63 15.19
N ARG A 87 -11.33 -2.76 14.43
CA ARG A 87 -11.86 -1.45 14.07
C ARG A 87 -11.19 -0.77 12.87
N VAL A 88 -12.02 -0.16 12.04
CA VAL A 88 -11.62 0.86 11.05
C VAL A 88 -11.44 2.23 11.70
N GLN A 89 -10.29 2.86 11.52
CA GLN A 89 -9.92 4.12 12.15
C GLN A 89 -10.08 5.31 11.18
N CYS A 90 -11.33 5.72 10.94
CA CYS A 90 -11.63 6.79 9.98
C CYS A 90 -10.95 8.13 10.29
N SER A 91 -10.63 8.44 11.55
CA SER A 91 -9.90 9.69 11.89
C SER A 91 -8.45 9.72 11.39
N GLY A 92 -7.89 8.56 11.03
CA GLY A 92 -6.57 8.45 10.43
C GLY A 92 -6.61 8.30 8.91
N SER A 93 -7.78 8.41 8.28
CA SER A 93 -7.86 8.36 6.82
C SER A 93 -7.18 9.56 6.19
N ALA A 94 -6.52 9.35 5.06
CA ALA A 94 -5.93 10.41 4.27
C ALA A 94 -6.30 10.23 2.80
N HIS A 95 -6.37 11.35 2.09
CA HIS A 95 -6.69 11.40 0.68
C HIS A 95 -5.87 12.50 0.02
N TRP A 96 -5.21 12.16 -1.09
CA TRP A 96 -4.46 13.11 -1.89
C TRP A 96 -4.99 13.11 -3.32
N ILE A 97 -5.08 14.29 -3.92
CA ILE A 97 -5.22 14.48 -5.36
C ILE A 97 -3.81 14.75 -5.89
N VAL A 98 -3.51 14.20 -7.07
CA VAL A 98 -2.19 14.21 -7.69
C VAL A 98 -2.29 14.80 -9.07
N ASN A 99 -1.40 15.74 -9.38
CA ASN A 99 -1.22 16.25 -10.73
C ASN A 99 -0.30 15.31 -11.53
N PRO A 100 -0.78 14.62 -12.58
CA PRO A 100 0.01 13.72 -13.39
C PRO A 100 0.89 14.46 -14.42
N ASN A 101 0.88 15.80 -14.40
CA ASN A 101 1.60 16.70 -15.31
C ASN A 101 1.27 16.45 -16.80
N ARG A 102 0.02 16.10 -17.08
CA ARG A 102 -0.52 15.81 -18.41
C ARG A 102 -2.04 16.08 -18.44
N GLU A 103 -2.61 16.14 -19.64
CA GLU A 103 -4.06 16.21 -19.82
C GLU A 103 -4.71 14.86 -19.49
N LEU A 104 -5.92 14.88 -18.92
CA LEU A 104 -6.68 13.67 -18.60
C LEU A 104 -7.42 13.16 -19.85
N ASN A 105 -7.57 11.84 -19.93
CA ASN A 105 -8.47 11.23 -20.93
C ASN A 105 -9.92 11.43 -20.48
N GLU A 106 -10.78 11.95 -21.35
CA GLU A 106 -12.22 12.14 -21.09
C GLU A 106 -12.91 10.85 -20.61
N GLU A 107 -12.51 9.68 -21.12
CA GLU A 107 -13.08 8.39 -20.70
C GLU A 107 -12.78 8.10 -19.21
N SER A 108 -11.59 8.48 -18.74
CA SER A 108 -11.17 8.31 -17.35
C SER A 108 -12.01 9.23 -16.43
N VAL A 109 -12.18 10.50 -16.83
CA VAL A 109 -13.00 11.49 -16.11
C VAL A 109 -14.45 11.01 -15.93
N VAL A 110 -15.04 10.36 -16.94
CA VAL A 110 -16.39 9.81 -16.86
C VAL A 110 -16.51 8.69 -15.81
N ILE A 111 -15.44 7.92 -15.60
CA ILE A 111 -15.42 6.78 -14.68
C ILE A 111 -15.23 7.24 -13.23
N HIS A 112 -14.15 7.99 -12.96
CA HIS A 112 -13.76 8.32 -11.58
C HIS A 112 -14.32 9.70 -11.12
N GLY A 113 -14.81 10.54 -12.04
CA GLY A 113 -15.43 11.83 -11.72
C GLY A 113 -14.45 12.92 -11.26
N ILE A 114 -13.14 12.71 -11.43
CA ILE A 114 -12.09 13.68 -11.08
C ILE A 114 -11.82 14.53 -12.29
N THR A 115 -11.96 15.84 -12.15
CA THR A 115 -11.86 16.78 -13.27
C THR A 115 -10.44 17.31 -13.46
N ASP A 116 -10.12 17.76 -14.68
CA ASP A 116 -8.84 18.45 -14.96
C ASP A 116 -8.61 19.66 -14.02
N SER A 117 -9.69 20.32 -13.59
CA SER A 117 -9.61 21.49 -12.72
C SER A 117 -9.12 21.16 -11.31
N GLU A 118 -9.54 20.00 -10.78
CA GLU A 118 -9.10 19.49 -9.47
C GLU A 118 -7.65 19.04 -9.52
N VAL A 119 -7.27 18.36 -10.60
CA VAL A 119 -5.94 17.77 -10.80
C VAL A 119 -4.89 18.84 -11.13
N LYS A 120 -5.23 19.86 -11.91
CA LYS A 120 -4.28 20.89 -12.37
C LYS A 120 -3.63 21.68 -11.23
N ASN A 121 -4.37 21.90 -10.14
CA ASN A 121 -3.87 22.65 -8.98
C ASN A 121 -3.29 21.73 -7.89
N ALA A 122 -3.34 20.42 -8.09
CA ALA A 122 -2.82 19.44 -7.15
C ALA A 122 -1.27 19.36 -7.20
N PRO A 123 -0.62 18.91 -6.12
CA PRO A 123 0.81 18.62 -6.14
C PRO A 123 1.13 17.42 -7.05
N GLN A 124 2.35 17.36 -7.58
CA GLN A 124 2.85 16.14 -8.21
C GLN A 124 3.10 15.06 -7.15
N LEU A 125 3.06 13.78 -7.56
CA LEU A 125 3.22 12.64 -6.67
C LEU A 125 4.51 12.74 -5.82
N THR A 126 5.61 13.16 -6.45
CA THR A 126 6.92 13.31 -5.80
C THR A 126 6.89 14.32 -4.64
N GLN A 127 5.96 15.28 -4.62
CA GLN A 127 5.86 16.28 -3.56
C GLN A 127 5.16 15.72 -2.31
N ILE A 128 4.24 14.75 -2.47
CA ILE A 128 3.45 14.16 -1.39
C ILE A 128 3.90 12.76 -0.99
N LEU A 129 4.79 12.14 -1.77
CA LEU A 129 5.19 10.75 -1.57
C LEU A 129 5.80 10.48 -0.18
N GLY A 130 6.48 11.46 0.41
CA GLY A 130 7.00 11.33 1.77
C GLY A 130 5.88 11.14 2.81
N GLU A 131 4.79 11.90 2.69
CA GLU A 131 3.63 11.79 3.59
C GLU A 131 2.92 10.45 3.44
N ILE A 132 2.81 9.97 2.19
CA ILE A 132 2.21 8.68 1.88
C ILE A 132 3.06 7.56 2.50
N LEU A 133 4.36 7.55 2.25
CA LEU A 133 5.27 6.54 2.81
C LEU A 133 5.26 6.56 4.34
N ASP A 134 5.22 7.74 4.98
CA ASP A 134 5.09 7.86 6.43
C ASP A 134 3.77 7.26 6.95
N ALA A 135 2.67 7.44 6.22
CA ALA A 135 1.38 6.86 6.57
C ALA A 135 1.37 5.33 6.43
N LEU A 136 2.13 4.76 5.49
CA LEU A 136 2.24 3.31 5.27
C LEU A 136 3.27 2.63 6.19
N ALA A 137 4.30 3.35 6.62
CA ALA A 137 5.43 2.79 7.36
C ALA A 137 4.98 2.00 8.61
N GLY A 138 5.58 0.81 8.79
CA GLY A 138 5.33 -0.10 9.90
C GLY A 138 3.96 -0.80 9.88
N LYS A 139 3.17 -0.66 8.80
CA LYS A 139 1.83 -1.27 8.67
C LYS A 139 1.80 -2.28 7.53
N VAL A 140 0.97 -3.31 7.69
CA VAL A 140 0.65 -4.21 6.59
C VAL A 140 -0.33 -3.51 5.65
N VAL A 141 0.11 -3.29 4.42
CA VAL A 141 -0.69 -2.65 3.37
C VAL A 141 -1.69 -3.65 2.79
N LEU A 142 -2.97 -3.33 2.85
CA LEU A 142 -4.06 -4.06 2.23
C LEU A 142 -4.53 -3.30 0.98
N VAL A 143 -4.55 -3.99 -0.16
CA VAL A 143 -5.02 -3.45 -1.44
C VAL A 143 -5.95 -4.47 -2.09
N HIS A 144 -6.89 -4.00 -2.92
CA HIS A 144 -7.81 -4.92 -3.59
C HIS A 144 -7.09 -5.73 -4.68
N TYR A 145 -6.19 -5.09 -5.45
CA TYR A 145 -5.51 -5.77 -6.55
C TYR A 145 -4.05 -5.37 -6.70
N LYS A 146 -3.20 -5.95 -5.84
CA LYS A 146 -1.76 -5.65 -5.69
C LYS A 146 -0.93 -5.45 -6.96
N ASN A 147 -1.35 -6.00 -8.10
CA ASN A 147 -0.60 -5.85 -9.35
C ASN A 147 -0.72 -4.43 -9.91
N ILE A 148 -1.80 -3.71 -9.61
CA ILE A 148 -1.94 -2.29 -9.98
C ILE A 148 -1.17 -1.43 -8.99
N GLU A 149 -1.55 -1.40 -7.71
CA GLU A 149 -1.04 -0.38 -6.78
C GLU A 149 0.48 -0.50 -6.59
N ARG A 150 0.99 -1.73 -6.57
CA ARG A 150 2.43 -1.96 -6.44
C ARG A 150 3.21 -1.50 -7.67
N GLN A 151 2.69 -1.71 -8.88
CA GLN A 151 3.38 -1.27 -10.11
C GLN A 151 3.41 0.25 -10.20
N PHE A 152 2.30 0.91 -9.90
CA PHE A 152 2.24 2.38 -9.89
C PHE A 152 3.21 2.99 -8.87
N PHE A 153 3.35 2.40 -7.68
CA PHE A 153 4.39 2.86 -6.74
C PHE A 153 5.81 2.54 -7.18
N TYR A 154 6.08 1.38 -7.80
CA TYR A 154 7.43 1.06 -8.29
C TYR A 154 7.94 2.06 -9.33
N ASN A 155 7.04 2.59 -10.17
CA ASN A 155 7.41 3.55 -11.21
C ASN A 155 7.44 5.00 -10.71
N ALA A 156 7.03 5.26 -9.45
CA ALA A 156 6.98 6.60 -8.88
C ALA A 156 8.35 7.12 -8.38
N LEU A 157 9.37 6.26 -8.30
CA LEU A 157 10.69 6.55 -7.73
C LEU A 157 11.85 5.94 -8.53
#